data_AF-A0AAP9DD48-F1
#
_entry.id   AF-A0AAP9DD48-F1
#
_cell.length_a   1.000
_cell.length_b   1.000
_cell.length_c   1.000
_cell.angle_alpha   90.00
_cell.angle_beta   90.00
_cell.angle_gamma   90.00
#
_symmetry.space_group_name_H-M   'P 1'
#
loop_
_entity.id
_entity.type
_entity.pdbx_description
1 polymer ?
#
loop_
_entity_poly.entity_id
_entity_poly.type
_entity_poly.pdbx_seq_one_letter_code
_entity_poly.pdbx_strand_id
1 'polypeptide(L)'
;MGRHLPHITATPVMPAIPATTPAHRVRRANTRGQLQSWPIQKVITMNNVVHGANALGEFFLLSLDKDTYSREAIMKTCYAFTDDYYIHVVKVVDNTTGICFYSKKDDNSEQNINAGVRLFLQALNENQMRQIIHQETATLHEEIIKKAFAPAVSLIENESQNDSLTILTSAV
;
A
#
# COMPACT_ATOMS: atom_id res chain seq x y z
N MET A 1 42.58 22.42 -47.52
CA MET A 1 42.08 23.44 -46.58
C MET A 1 41.99 22.79 -45.20
N GLY A 2 42.87 22.94 -44.22
CA GLY A 2 43.77 24.03 -43.85
C GLY A 2 43.42 24.44 -42.41
N ARG A 3 44.04 23.79 -41.42
CA ARG A 3 43.82 23.97 -39.96
C ARG A 3 44.29 25.36 -39.50
N HIS A 4 43.63 25.91 -38.47
CA HIS A 4 44.24 26.92 -37.59
C HIS A 4 43.75 26.78 -36.13
N LEU A 5 44.72 26.54 -35.23
CA LEU A 5 44.69 26.93 -33.81
C LEU A 5 45.02 28.43 -33.72
N PRO A 6 44.63 29.11 -32.63
CA PRO A 6 45.62 29.53 -31.61
C PRO A 6 44.99 29.52 -30.19
N HIS A 7 45.57 29.89 -29.04
CA HIS A 7 46.77 30.65 -28.68
C HIS A 7 47.17 30.31 -27.22
N ILE A 8 48.45 30.50 -26.91
CA ILE A 8 49.14 30.30 -25.62
C ILE A 8 49.01 31.56 -24.74
N THR A 9 48.97 31.43 -23.41
CA THR A 9 49.64 32.39 -22.49
C THR A 9 49.98 31.78 -21.13
N ALA A 10 51.10 32.23 -20.58
CA ALA A 10 51.94 31.58 -19.58
C ALA A 10 51.95 32.30 -18.20
N THR A 11 52.16 31.49 -17.14
CA THR A 11 53.01 31.69 -15.91
C THR A 11 52.70 32.85 -14.93
N PRO A 12 53.26 32.92 -13.68
CA PRO A 12 54.29 32.09 -13.02
C PRO A 12 54.04 31.68 -11.53
N VAL A 13 55.06 31.01 -10.99
CA VAL A 13 55.29 30.41 -9.66
C VAL A 13 55.29 31.39 -8.48
N MET A 14 54.84 30.95 -7.29
CA MET A 14 55.21 31.54 -5.99
C MET A 14 55.32 30.49 -4.84
N PRO A 15 56.07 30.81 -3.77
CA PRO A 15 56.79 29.85 -2.92
C PRO A 15 56.09 29.51 -1.59
N ALA A 16 56.61 28.49 -0.91
CA ALA A 16 56.20 28.04 0.42
C ALA A 16 56.77 28.90 1.56
N ILE A 17 55.98 29.17 2.61
CA ILE A 17 56.42 29.57 3.97
C ILE A 17 55.51 28.92 5.04
N PRO A 18 56.05 28.41 6.17
CA PRO A 18 55.30 27.68 7.21
C PRO A 18 55.03 28.50 8.50
N ALA A 19 54.17 27.93 9.37
CA ALA A 19 54.24 27.85 10.85
C ALA A 19 52.99 28.32 11.67
N THR A 20 52.54 27.42 12.57
CA THR A 20 52.06 27.63 13.98
C THR A 20 50.80 28.49 14.26
N THR A 21 49.82 28.23 15.15
CA THR A 21 49.35 27.17 16.09
C THR A 21 47.86 27.53 16.45
N PRO A 22 47.19 27.04 17.52
CA PRO A 22 46.00 26.18 17.49
C PRO A 22 44.66 26.86 17.89
N ALA A 23 43.50 26.25 17.57
CA ALA A 23 42.29 26.41 18.39
C ALA A 23 41.20 25.37 18.07
N HIS A 24 40.71 24.74 19.14
CA HIS A 24 39.38 24.17 19.34
C HIS A 24 38.88 22.99 18.48
N ARG A 25 39.21 21.81 19.03
CA ARG A 25 38.39 20.59 19.06
C ARG A 25 36.88 20.89 19.18
N VAL A 26 36.14 20.60 18.12
CA VAL A 26 34.72 20.20 18.19
C VAL A 26 34.64 18.77 17.69
N ARG A 27 34.62 17.81 18.64
CA ARG A 27 34.26 16.42 18.34
C ARG A 27 32.77 16.39 18.00
N ARG A 28 32.41 16.51 16.72
CA ARG A 28 31.09 16.06 16.26
C ARG A 28 31.10 14.53 16.30
N ALA A 29 30.35 13.97 17.25
CA ALA A 29 30.02 12.56 17.24
C ALA A 29 29.28 12.26 15.93
N ASN A 30 29.94 11.54 15.02
CA ASN A 30 29.30 10.98 13.85
C ASN A 30 28.55 9.71 14.29
N THR A 31 27.41 9.88 14.95
CA THR A 31 26.40 8.83 15.01
C THR A 31 25.84 8.68 13.60
N ARG A 32 26.54 7.88 12.77
CA ARG A 32 25.91 7.20 11.64
C ARG A 32 24.81 6.34 12.25
N GLY A 33 23.62 6.92 12.37
CA GLY A 33 22.40 6.15 12.58
C GLY A 33 22.42 5.06 11.52
N GLN A 34 22.53 3.82 11.97
CA GLN A 34 22.17 2.69 11.13
C GLN A 34 20.76 3.01 10.65
N LEU A 35 20.61 3.30 9.35
CA LEU A 35 19.32 3.14 8.71
C LEU A 35 18.98 1.68 8.97
N GLN A 36 18.05 1.46 9.90
CA GLN A 36 17.40 0.18 10.05
C GLN A 36 16.88 -0.18 8.67
N SER A 37 17.51 -1.17 8.06
CA SER A 37 16.96 -1.80 6.87
C SER A 37 15.57 -2.25 7.26
N TRP A 38 14.55 -1.61 6.70
CA TRP A 38 13.21 -2.17 6.75
C TRP A 38 13.32 -3.61 6.25
N PRO A 39 12.68 -4.59 6.90
CA PRO A 39 12.63 -5.92 6.36
C PRO A 39 11.99 -5.77 4.98
N ILE A 40 12.79 -5.96 3.93
CA ILE A 40 12.26 -6.11 2.58
C ILE A 40 11.31 -7.27 2.72
N GLN A 41 10.01 -6.98 2.67
CA GLN A 41 8.97 -8.00 2.61
C GLN A 41 9.42 -8.96 1.53
N LYS A 42 9.68 -10.20 1.97
CA LYS A 42 10.07 -11.36 1.16
C LYS A 42 9.61 -11.14 -0.27
N VAL A 43 10.56 -10.91 -1.18
CA VAL A 43 10.30 -10.80 -2.62
C VAL A 43 9.29 -11.91 -2.93
N ILE A 44 8.07 -11.52 -3.32
CA ILE A 44 7.02 -12.45 -3.72
C ILE A 44 7.57 -13.12 -4.98
N THR A 45 8.31 -14.19 -4.78
CA THR A 45 8.73 -15.10 -5.82
C THR A 45 7.43 -15.63 -6.40
N MET A 46 7.26 -15.57 -7.73
CA MET A 46 6.10 -16.13 -8.45
C MET A 46 6.10 -17.68 -8.37
N ASN A 47 6.31 -18.24 -7.17
CA ASN A 47 6.36 -19.67 -6.90
C ASN A 47 4.98 -20.19 -6.46
N ASN A 48 3.97 -19.32 -6.38
CA ASN A 48 2.63 -19.65 -5.88
C ASN A 48 1.57 -19.77 -6.98
N VAL A 49 1.97 -19.71 -8.25
CA VAL A 49 1.08 -19.83 -9.40
C VAL A 49 1.28 -21.19 -10.05
N VAL A 50 0.21 -21.96 -10.17
CA VAL A 50 0.21 -23.29 -10.79
C VAL A 50 -0.73 -23.28 -11.99
N HIS A 51 -0.25 -23.72 -13.15
CA HIS A 51 -1.11 -23.97 -14.31
C HIS A 51 -1.73 -25.37 -14.21
N GLY A 52 -3.02 -25.49 -14.51
CA GLY A 52 -3.75 -26.75 -14.52
C GLY A 52 -4.90 -26.74 -15.51
N ALA A 53 -5.53 -27.91 -15.69
CA ALA A 53 -6.71 -28.05 -16.53
C ALA A 53 -7.75 -28.91 -15.82
N ASN A 54 -9.03 -28.60 -16.01
CA ASN A 54 -10.15 -29.37 -15.50
C ASN A 54 -11.32 -29.34 -16.50
N ALA A 55 -12.51 -29.81 -16.08
CA ALA A 55 -13.71 -29.84 -16.93
C ALA A 55 -14.19 -28.46 -17.42
N LEU A 56 -13.76 -27.37 -16.79
CA LEU A 56 -14.08 -26.00 -17.17
C LEU A 56 -13.03 -25.38 -18.12
N GLY A 57 -11.91 -26.08 -18.36
CA GLY A 57 -10.82 -25.63 -19.21
C GLY A 57 -9.49 -25.46 -18.47
N GLU A 58 -8.57 -24.76 -19.13
CA GLU A 58 -7.28 -24.36 -18.57
C GLU A 58 -7.44 -23.25 -17.53
N PHE A 59 -6.67 -23.33 -16.45
CA PHE A 59 -6.72 -22.38 -15.36
C PHE A 59 -5.36 -22.16 -14.71
N PHE A 60 -5.22 -21.00 -14.07
CA PHE A 60 -4.10 -20.67 -13.23
C PHE A 60 -4.56 -20.56 -11.79
N LEU A 61 -3.93 -21.29 -10.88
CA LEU A 61 -4.19 -21.26 -9.45
C LEU A 61 -3.15 -20.40 -8.75
N LEU A 62 -3.58 -19.29 -8.18
CA LEU A 62 -2.78 -18.47 -7.28
C LEU A 62 -3.10 -18.84 -5.83
N SER A 63 -2.08 -19.24 -5.07
CA SER A 63 -2.23 -19.54 -3.64
C SER A 63 -1.85 -18.33 -2.78
N LEU A 64 -2.77 -17.90 -1.91
CA LEU A 64 -2.63 -16.74 -1.03
C LEU A 64 -2.70 -17.16 0.44
N ASP A 65 -1.84 -16.58 1.26
CA ASP A 65 -1.85 -16.74 2.71
C ASP A 65 -2.89 -15.81 3.35
N LYS A 66 -3.76 -16.36 4.21
CA LYS A 66 -4.79 -15.60 4.93
C LYS A 66 -4.22 -14.69 6.02
N ASP A 67 -3.00 -14.95 6.49
CA ASP A 67 -2.33 -14.07 7.45
C ASP A 67 -1.79 -12.80 6.77
N THR A 68 -1.57 -12.85 5.46
CA THR A 68 -1.12 -11.69 4.66
C THR A 68 -2.29 -10.92 4.08
N TYR A 69 -3.28 -11.63 3.54
CA TYR A 69 -4.40 -11.01 2.82
C TYR A 69 -5.73 -11.34 3.49
N SER A 70 -6.44 -10.28 3.85
CA SER A 70 -7.80 -10.37 4.38
C SER A 70 -8.77 -10.89 3.31
N ARG A 71 -9.82 -11.57 3.76
CA ARG A 71 -10.92 -12.00 2.88
C ARG A 71 -11.53 -10.84 2.11
N GLU A 72 -11.67 -9.67 2.75
CA GLU A 72 -12.26 -8.48 2.11
C GLU A 72 -11.40 -7.97 0.95
N ALA A 73 -10.08 -7.88 1.15
CA ALA A 73 -9.16 -7.47 0.09
C ALA A 73 -9.15 -8.48 -1.08
N ILE A 74 -9.14 -9.78 -0.77
CA ILE A 74 -9.22 -10.84 -1.78
C ILE A 74 -10.49 -10.70 -2.61
N MET A 75 -11.66 -10.67 -1.96
CA MET A 75 -12.93 -10.63 -2.68
C MET A 75 -13.12 -9.36 -3.50
N LYS A 76 -12.75 -8.18 -2.97
CA LYS A 76 -12.78 -6.92 -3.74
C LYS A 76 -11.92 -7.01 -5.00
N THR A 77 -10.74 -7.61 -4.89
CA THR A 77 -9.85 -7.79 -6.04
C THR A 77 -10.42 -8.78 -7.05
N CYS A 78 -10.99 -9.90 -6.59
CA CYS A 78 -11.68 -10.83 -7.49
C CYS A 78 -12.77 -10.14 -8.30
N TYR A 79 -13.65 -9.36 -7.67
CA TYR A 79 -14.72 -8.65 -8.38
C TYR A 79 -14.20 -7.65 -9.40
N ALA A 80 -13.06 -7.00 -9.17
CA ALA A 80 -12.47 -6.07 -10.14
C ALA A 80 -11.94 -6.76 -11.41
N PHE A 81 -11.72 -8.08 -11.38
CA PHE A 81 -11.15 -8.85 -12.50
C PHE A 81 -12.19 -9.75 -13.19
N THR A 82 -13.46 -9.72 -12.77
CA THR A 82 -14.50 -10.57 -13.36
C THR A 82 -14.86 -10.20 -14.80
N ASP A 83 -14.43 -9.05 -15.30
CA ASP A 83 -14.68 -8.65 -16.69
C ASP A 83 -13.83 -9.49 -17.65
N ASP A 84 -12.54 -9.63 -17.37
CA ASP A 84 -11.58 -10.37 -18.21
C ASP A 84 -11.47 -11.87 -17.87
N TYR A 85 -11.81 -12.26 -16.64
CA TYR A 85 -11.61 -13.63 -16.15
C TYR A 85 -12.89 -14.18 -15.52
N TYR A 86 -13.14 -15.48 -15.67
CA TYR A 86 -13.95 -16.20 -14.69
C TYR A 86 -13.06 -16.55 -13.50
N ILE A 87 -13.51 -16.24 -12.29
CA ILE A 87 -12.72 -16.42 -11.07
C ILE A 87 -13.46 -17.36 -10.13
N HIS A 88 -12.74 -18.37 -9.64
CA HIS A 88 -13.25 -19.28 -8.63
C HIS A 88 -12.32 -19.29 -7.41
N VAL A 89 -12.87 -18.97 -6.25
CA VAL A 89 -12.13 -18.95 -4.99
C VAL A 89 -12.34 -20.28 -4.27
N VAL A 90 -11.25 -21.01 -4.04
CA VAL A 90 -11.25 -22.32 -3.39
C VAL A 90 -10.52 -22.26 -2.06
N LYS A 91 -10.95 -23.06 -1.10
CA LYS A 91 -10.17 -23.30 0.11
C LYS A 91 -9.06 -24.28 -0.23
N VAL A 92 -7.83 -23.90 0.07
CA VAL A 92 -6.65 -24.77 -0.04
C VAL A 92 -6.23 -25.17 1.38
N VAL A 93 -5.45 -26.24 1.49
CA VAL A 93 -4.92 -26.77 2.76
C VAL A 93 -4.05 -25.70 3.45
N ASP A 94 -3.96 -25.74 4.79
CA ASP A 94 -3.05 -24.91 5.60
C ASP A 94 -3.17 -23.39 5.45
N ASN A 95 -4.24 -22.81 6.01
CA ASN A 95 -4.47 -21.36 6.10
C ASN A 95 -4.36 -20.56 4.78
N THR A 96 -4.41 -21.23 3.64
CA THR A 96 -4.35 -20.58 2.33
C THR A 96 -5.72 -20.48 1.66
N THR A 97 -5.84 -19.53 0.74
CA THR A 97 -6.96 -19.35 -0.18
C THR A 97 -6.41 -19.48 -1.59
N GLY A 98 -6.99 -20.38 -2.38
CA GLY A 98 -6.66 -20.55 -3.79
C GLY A 98 -7.59 -19.71 -4.66
N ILE A 99 -7.04 -19.06 -5.67
CA ILE A 99 -7.79 -18.32 -6.69
C ILE A 99 -7.51 -18.94 -8.04
N CYS A 100 -8.52 -19.54 -8.66
CA CYS A 100 -8.46 -20.06 -10.01
C CYS A 100 -8.91 -18.97 -11.00
N PHE A 101 -8.06 -18.68 -11.98
CA PHE A 101 -8.33 -17.78 -13.10
C PHE A 101 -8.58 -18.59 -14.37
N TYR A 102 -9.69 -18.33 -15.04
CA TYR A 102 -9.99 -18.82 -16.38
C TYR A 102 -10.14 -17.60 -17.30
N SER A 103 -9.28 -17.47 -18.31
CA SER A 103 -9.36 -16.36 -19.25
C SER A 103 -10.65 -16.46 -20.08
N LYS A 104 -11.32 -15.33 -20.28
CA LYS A 104 -12.45 -15.24 -21.22
C LYS A 104 -12.02 -15.02 -22.66
N LYS A 105 -10.75 -14.67 -22.88
CA LYS A 105 -10.17 -14.46 -24.20
C LYS A 105 -9.61 -15.78 -24.68
N ASP A 106 -9.69 -16.03 -25.99
CA ASP A 106 -9.15 -17.24 -26.62
C ASP A 106 -7.61 -17.33 -26.57
N ASP A 107 -6.94 -16.24 -26.15
CA ASP A 107 -5.51 -16.22 -25.86
C ASP A 107 -5.24 -16.63 -24.41
N ASN A 108 -5.06 -17.94 -24.22
CA ASN A 108 -4.64 -18.54 -22.95
C ASN A 108 -3.11 -18.64 -22.82
N SER A 109 -2.35 -17.81 -23.55
CA SER A 109 -0.90 -17.85 -23.44
C SER A 109 -0.44 -17.60 -22.00
N GLU A 110 0.54 -18.38 -21.57
CA GLU A 110 1.12 -18.27 -20.23
C GLU A 110 1.59 -16.85 -19.91
N GLN A 111 2.07 -16.11 -20.92
CA GLN A 111 2.49 -14.72 -20.79
C GLN A 111 1.33 -13.79 -20.45
N ASN A 112 0.19 -13.93 -21.13
CA ASN A 112 -0.99 -13.10 -20.88
C ASN A 112 -1.54 -13.35 -19.48
N ILE A 113 -1.64 -14.62 -19.07
CA ILE A 113 -2.18 -14.96 -17.76
C ILE A 113 -1.20 -14.59 -16.64
N ASN A 114 0.11 -14.76 -16.83
CA ASN A 114 1.10 -14.24 -15.89
C ASN A 114 1.02 -12.71 -15.74
N ALA A 115 0.76 -11.98 -16.83
CA ALA A 115 0.51 -10.55 -16.76
C ALA A 115 -0.76 -10.24 -15.97
N GLY A 116 -1.84 -11.00 -16.20
CA GLY A 116 -3.09 -10.92 -15.43
C GLY A 116 -2.88 -11.15 -13.94
N VAL A 117 -2.14 -12.20 -13.56
CA VAL A 117 -1.81 -12.49 -12.15
C VAL A 117 -0.96 -11.39 -11.52
N ARG A 118 0.00 -10.81 -12.26
CA ARG A 118 0.79 -9.67 -11.77
C ARG A 118 -0.09 -8.46 -11.48
N LEU A 119 -0.99 -8.13 -12.39
CA LEU A 119 -1.95 -7.03 -12.20
C LEU A 119 -2.89 -7.33 -11.02
N PHE A 120 -3.33 -8.57 -10.90
CA PHE A 120 -4.16 -9.01 -9.78
C PHE A 120 -3.45 -8.82 -8.44
N LEU A 121 -2.21 -9.27 -8.31
CA LEU A 121 -1.43 -9.13 -7.07
C LEU A 121 -1.16 -7.66 -6.72
N GLN A 122 -0.93 -6.81 -7.71
CA GLN A 122 -0.81 -5.37 -7.49
C GLN A 122 -2.09 -4.79 -6.90
N ALA A 123 -3.23 -5.04 -7.54
CA ALA A 123 -4.53 -4.58 -7.05
C ALA A 123 -4.89 -5.17 -5.67
N LEU A 124 -4.50 -6.42 -5.41
CA LEU A 124 -4.67 -7.06 -4.11
C LEU A 124 -3.88 -6.35 -3.02
N ASN A 125 -2.62 -5.99 -3.28
CA ASN A 125 -1.80 -5.24 -2.33
C ASN A 125 -2.42 -3.87 -2.03
N GLU A 126 -2.92 -3.17 -3.06
CA GLU A 126 -3.61 -1.90 -2.87
C GLU A 126 -4.87 -2.03 -2.02
N ASN A 127 -5.70 -3.06 -2.28
CA ASN A 127 -6.91 -3.32 -1.50
C ASN A 127 -6.60 -3.72 -0.06
N GLN A 128 -5.56 -4.53 0.16
CA GLN A 128 -5.12 -4.91 1.50
C GLN A 128 -4.59 -3.70 2.28
N MET A 129 -3.80 -2.83 1.64
CA MET A 129 -3.31 -1.61 2.27
C MET A 129 -4.46 -0.68 2.69
N ARG A 130 -5.46 -0.50 1.82
CA ARG A 130 -6.66 0.28 2.18
C ARG A 130 -7.41 -0.34 3.36
N GLN A 131 -7.49 -1.66 3.43
CA GLN A 131 -8.15 -2.35 4.53
C GLN A 131 -7.42 -2.14 5.86
N ILE A 132 -6.08 -2.23 5.85
CA ILE A 132 -5.24 -1.94 7.02
C ILE A 132 -5.45 -0.51 7.49
N ILE A 133 -5.34 0.48 6.59
CA ILE A 133 -5.54 1.90 6.93
C ILE A 133 -6.93 2.13 7.51
N HIS A 134 -7.97 1.55 6.90
CA HIS A 134 -9.33 1.67 7.39
C HIS A 134 -9.47 1.11 8.82
N GLN A 135 -8.90 -0.06 9.09
CA GLN A 135 -8.95 -0.69 10.41
C GLN A 135 -8.17 0.11 11.46
N GLU A 136 -6.97 0.58 11.13
CA GLU A 136 -6.12 1.36 12.04
C GLU A 136 -6.71 2.74 12.36
N THR A 137 -7.46 3.34 11.43
CA THR A 137 -8.03 4.68 11.58
C THR A 137 -9.49 4.69 12.01
N ALA A 138 -10.14 3.53 12.14
CA ALA A 138 -11.57 3.42 12.44
C ALA A 138 -11.98 4.17 13.71
N THR A 139 -11.26 3.97 14.82
CA THR A 139 -11.54 4.64 16.09
C THR A 139 -11.42 6.15 15.98
N LEU A 140 -10.36 6.63 15.33
CA LEU A 140 -10.15 8.07 15.14
C LEU A 140 -11.26 8.67 14.28
N HIS A 141 -11.64 7.98 13.20
CA HIS A 141 -12.74 8.38 12.33
C HIS A 141 -14.07 8.48 13.10
N GLU A 142 -14.38 7.50 13.95
CA GLU A 142 -15.56 7.53 14.81
C GLU A 142 -15.55 8.72 15.78
N GLU A 143 -14.42 9.03 16.41
CA GLU A 143 -14.30 10.18 17.31
C GLU A 143 -14.43 11.51 16.57
N ILE A 144 -13.91 11.63 15.35
CA ILE A 144 -14.14 12.80 14.50
C ILE A 144 -15.63 12.98 14.23
N ILE A 145 -16.34 11.91 13.84
CA ILE A 145 -17.78 11.94 13.59
C ILE A 145 -18.52 12.36 14.86
N LYS A 146 -18.27 11.69 15.99
CA LYS A 146 -18.90 12.02 17.28
C LYS A 146 -18.69 13.49 17.64
N LYS A 147 -17.46 14.01 17.49
CA LYS A 147 -17.13 15.41 17.79
C LYS A 147 -17.84 16.39 16.84
N ALA A 148 -17.85 16.09 15.54
CA ALA A 148 -18.45 16.95 14.52
C ALA A 148 -19.98 17.07 14.69
N PHE A 149 -20.63 15.98 15.12
CA PHE A 149 -22.08 15.94 15.31
C PHE A 149 -22.55 16.13 16.75
N ALA A 150 -21.65 16.23 17.73
CA ALA A 150 -22.01 16.46 19.14
C ALA A 150 -22.95 17.67 19.36
N PRO A 151 -22.78 18.82 18.68
CA PRO A 151 -23.70 19.95 18.83
C PRO A 151 -25.12 19.58 18.38
N ALA A 152 -25.28 18.89 17.27
CA ALA A 152 -26.59 18.48 16.75
C ALA A 152 -27.29 17.50 17.69
N VAL A 153 -26.54 16.53 18.25
CA VAL A 153 -27.07 15.60 19.26
C VAL A 153 -27.56 16.34 20.50
N SER A 154 -26.77 17.31 21.01
CA SER A 154 -27.17 18.08 22.19
C SER A 154 -28.43 18.94 21.99
N LEU A 155 -28.68 19.43 20.77
CA LEU A 155 -29.89 20.18 20.46
C LEU A 155 -31.14 19.30 20.49
N ILE A 156 -31.05 18.10 19.93
CA ILE A 156 -32.14 17.10 19.92
C ILE A 156 -32.50 16.67 21.35
N GLU A 157 -31.49 16.46 22.20
CA GLU A 157 -31.71 16.09 23.61
C GLU A 157 -32.41 17.20 24.40
N ASN A 158 -32.03 18.46 24.16
CA ASN A 158 -32.64 19.62 24.84
C ASN A 158 -34.08 19.88 24.37
N GLU A 159 -34.39 19.71 23.08
CA GLU A 159 -35.77 19.80 22.58
C GLU A 159 -36.67 18.71 23.19
N SER A 160 -36.17 17.46 23.27
CA SER A 160 -36.92 16.36 23.87
C SER A 160 -37.23 16.56 25.37
N GLN A 161 -36.31 17.17 26.13
CA GLN A 161 -36.52 17.52 27.53
C GLN A 161 -37.54 18.65 27.70
N ASN A 162 -37.49 19.67 26.83
CA ASN A 162 -38.45 20.76 26.85
C ASN A 162 -39.87 20.30 26.50
N ASP A 163 -40.03 19.43 25.49
CA ASP A 163 -41.34 18.86 25.15
C ASP A 163 -41.95 18.08 26.33
N SER A 164 -41.12 17.32 27.05
CA SER A 164 -41.55 16.56 28.24
C SER A 164 -42.00 17.49 29.38
N LEU A 165 -41.29 18.60 29.62
CA LEU A 165 -41.65 19.60 30.63
C LEU A 165 -42.93 20.37 30.27
N THR A 166 -43.15 20.63 28.97
CA THR A 166 -44.31 21.37 28.47
C THR A 166 -45.60 20.54 28.59
N ILE A 167 -45.52 19.22 28.37
CA ILE A 167 -46.65 18.32 28.62
C ILE A 167 -47.02 18.30 30.11
N LEU A 168 -46.04 18.23 31.02
CA LEU A 168 -46.29 18.21 32.47
C LEU A 168 -46.88 19.53 33.00
N THR A 169 -46.50 20.67 32.42
CA THR A 169 -47.02 21.99 32.83
C THR A 169 -48.38 22.33 32.26
N SER A 170 -48.80 21.72 31.14
CA SER A 170 -50.15 21.90 30.57
C SER A 170 -51.22 20.99 31.18
N ALA A 171 -50.83 19.99 31.97
CA ALA A 171 -51.72 19.03 32.62
C ALA A 171 -52.15 19.43 34.05
N VAL A 172 -51.72 20.60 34.53
CA VAL A 172 -52.09 21.23 35.82
C VAL A 172 -52.95 22.44 35.56
#